data_AF-A0A9X0U497-F1
#
_entry.id   AF-A0A9X0U497-F1
#
_cell.length_a   1.000
_cell.length_b   1.000
_cell.length_c   1.000
_cell.angle_alpha   90.00
_cell.angle_beta   90.00
_cell.angle_gamma   90.00
#
_symmetry.space_group_name_H-M   'P 1'
#
loop_
_entity.id
_entity.type
_entity.pdbx_description
1 polymer ?
#
loop_
_entity_poly.entity_id
_entity_poly.type
_entity_poly.pdbx_seq_one_letter_code
_entity_poly.pdbx_strand_id
1 'polypeptide(L)'
;MIVPRTLAGGRTTRHALPIGPNNLPLCRWCELEILAKRRRTFCSDYCVHQWRLRTDPGYLRDQVLSRDRGICSVCAIDTIAAYSALKRARGRARAAGLRLYGMKSITARRSLWDADHVRPVAEGGGQCDLDNLRTLCLLCHREATAQLRQRLRLTRAV
;
A
#
# COMPACT_ATOMS: atom_id res chain seq x y z
N MET A 1 -7.49 15.80 13.64
CA MET A 1 -6.06 15.46 13.81
C MET A 1 -5.42 15.40 12.44
N ILE A 2 -4.45 16.27 12.18
CA ILE A 2 -3.67 16.24 10.94
C ILE A 2 -2.61 15.16 11.13
N VAL A 3 -2.82 13.98 10.54
CA VAL A 3 -1.84 12.90 10.57
C VAL A 3 -0.61 13.35 9.78
N PRO A 4 0.62 13.25 10.32
CA PRO A 4 1.82 13.69 9.62
C PRO A 4 1.98 12.98 8.27
N ARG A 5 2.52 13.70 7.28
CA ARG A 5 2.68 13.25 5.87
C ARG A 5 3.67 12.09 5.70
N THR A 6 4.36 11.67 6.75
CA THR A 6 5.24 10.51 6.81
C THR A 6 5.32 10.03 8.26
N LEU A 7 4.88 8.80 8.52
CA LEU A 7 5.10 8.14 9.82
C LEU A 7 6.32 7.24 9.72
N ALA A 8 7.27 7.40 10.64
CA ALA A 8 8.39 6.47 10.78
C ALA A 8 7.85 5.10 11.21
N GLY A 9 8.08 4.11 10.35
CA GLY A 9 7.76 2.71 10.63
C GLY A 9 8.66 2.08 11.69
N GLY A 10 8.53 0.77 11.85
CA GLY A 10 9.46 -0.03 12.66
C GLY A 10 8.97 -0.38 14.06
N ARG A 11 9.79 -1.18 14.76
CA ARG A 11 9.52 -1.65 16.12
C ARG A 11 10.03 -0.61 17.12
N THR A 12 9.32 -0.48 18.24
CA THR A 12 9.74 0.33 19.38
C THR A 12 9.27 -0.32 20.67
N THR A 13 9.81 0.10 21.80
CA THR A 13 9.43 -0.36 23.14
C THR A 13 8.61 0.70 23.87
N ARG A 14 7.89 0.28 24.92
CA ARG A 14 7.06 1.19 25.73
C ARG A 14 7.86 2.35 26.32
N HIS A 15 9.08 2.09 26.77
CA HIS A 15 9.93 3.07 27.46
C HIS A 15 10.52 4.13 26.52
N ALA A 16 10.55 3.86 25.22
CA ALA A 16 11.04 4.79 24.21
C ALA A 16 9.94 5.71 23.66
N LEU A 17 8.70 5.63 24.18
CA LEU A 17 7.60 6.46 23.73
C LEU A 17 7.57 7.79 24.49
N PRO A 18 7.16 8.89 23.82
CA PRO A 18 6.81 10.11 24.51
C PRO A 18 5.78 9.85 25.61
N ILE A 19 5.86 10.63 26.68
CA ILE A 19 5.01 10.51 27.85
C ILE A 19 4.02 11.68 27.88
N GLY A 20 2.77 11.39 28.21
CA GLY A 20 1.70 12.36 28.36
C GLY A 20 1.63 12.99 29.77
N PRO A 21 0.64 13.86 29.99
CA PRO A 21 0.50 14.62 31.25
C PRO A 21 0.29 13.76 32.50
N ASN A 22 -0.26 12.55 32.37
CA ASN A 22 -0.46 11.62 33.50
C ASN A 22 0.68 10.61 33.65
N ASN A 23 1.85 10.91 33.10
CA ASN A 23 3.03 10.04 33.12
C ASN A 23 2.79 8.68 32.43
N LEU A 24 1.91 8.64 31.42
CA LEU A 24 1.60 7.46 30.62
C LEU A 24 2.18 7.57 29.20
N PRO A 25 2.59 6.46 28.57
CA PRO A 25 3.12 6.48 27.21
C PRO A 25 2.04 6.86 26.20
N LEU A 26 2.41 7.68 25.21
CA LEU A 26 1.54 8.11 24.13
C LEU A 26 1.44 7.06 23.02
N CYS A 27 0.24 6.89 22.47
CA CYS A 27 -0.01 6.03 21.32
C CYS A 27 0.73 6.56 20.09
N ARG A 28 1.41 5.66 19.37
CA ARG A 28 2.14 5.99 18.13
C ARG A 28 1.28 6.44 16.94
N TRP A 29 -0.04 6.47 17.11
CA TRP A 29 -0.98 6.83 16.06
C TRP A 29 -1.79 8.07 16.44
N CYS A 30 -2.59 7.98 17.50
CA CYS A 30 -3.47 9.09 17.90
C CYS A 30 -2.86 10.02 18.95
N GLU A 31 -1.63 9.73 19.41
CA GLU A 31 -0.90 10.52 20.40
C GLU A 31 -1.62 10.65 21.77
N LEU A 32 -2.70 9.91 21.98
CA LEU A 32 -3.38 9.81 23.28
C LEU A 32 -2.67 8.81 24.19
N GLU A 33 -2.79 9.03 25.49
CA GLU A 33 -2.23 8.13 26.51
C GLU A 33 -2.81 6.72 26.42
N ILE A 34 -1.93 5.72 26.57
CA ILE A 34 -2.31 4.31 26.56
C ILE A 34 -2.83 3.92 27.95
N LEU A 35 -4.14 4.02 28.15
CA LEU A 35 -4.80 3.71 29.43
C LEU A 35 -4.88 2.19 29.70
N ALA A 36 -4.95 1.36 28.65
CA ALA A 36 -5.13 -0.08 28.79
C ALA A 36 -3.84 -0.78 29.27
N LYS A 37 -3.87 -1.36 30.48
CA LYS A 37 -2.70 -1.98 31.14
C LYS A 37 -1.93 -3.01 30.30
N ARG A 38 -2.62 -3.78 29.44
CA ARG A 38 -2.00 -4.81 28.58
C ARG A 38 -1.40 -4.26 27.30
N ARG A 39 -1.79 -3.06 26.87
CA ARG A 39 -1.26 -2.43 25.64
C ARG A 39 0.02 -1.67 25.95
N ARG A 40 0.94 -1.64 25.00
CA ARG A 40 2.31 -1.12 25.21
C ARG A 40 2.63 0.08 24.32
N THR A 41 2.27 0.01 23.04
CA THR A 41 2.67 1.02 22.03
C THR A 41 1.52 1.64 21.24
N PHE A 42 0.30 1.11 21.42
CA PHE A 42 -0.93 1.62 20.78
C PHE A 42 -2.09 1.52 21.77
N CYS A 43 -3.05 2.45 21.71
CA CYS A 43 -4.20 2.43 22.62
C CYS A 43 -5.33 1.48 22.16
N SER A 44 -5.38 1.10 20.88
CA SER A 44 -6.43 0.25 20.30
C SER A 44 -5.94 -0.49 19.05
N ASP A 45 -6.68 -1.52 18.63
CA ASP A 45 -6.39 -2.25 17.38
C ASP A 45 -6.65 -1.39 16.14
N TYR A 46 -7.58 -0.44 16.24
CA TYR A 46 -7.76 0.60 15.23
C TYR A 46 -6.47 1.42 15.04
N CYS A 47 -5.84 1.86 16.13
CA CYS A 47 -4.58 2.60 16.07
C CYS A 47 -3.44 1.76 15.48
N VAL A 48 -3.41 0.45 15.77
CA VAL A 48 -2.47 -0.48 15.15
C VAL A 48 -2.73 -0.56 13.64
N HIS A 49 -3.99 -0.75 13.23
CA HIS A 49 -4.38 -0.85 11.83
C HIS A 49 -4.01 0.42 11.03
N GLN A 50 -4.41 1.59 11.53
CA GLN A 50 -4.15 2.87 10.89
C GLN A 50 -2.66 3.18 10.76
N TRP A 51 -1.88 2.88 11.80
CA TRP A 51 -0.43 3.02 11.75
C TRP A 51 0.18 2.05 10.73
N ARG A 52 -0.19 0.76 10.76
CA ARG A 52 0.34 -0.26 9.84
C ARG A 52 0.01 0.04 8.38
N LEU A 53 -1.19 0.53 8.07
CA LEU A 53 -1.54 0.94 6.71
C LEU A 53 -0.55 1.97 6.12
N ARG A 54 0.05 2.82 6.96
CA ARG A 54 0.96 3.89 6.51
C ARG A 54 2.44 3.51 6.57
N THR A 55 2.79 2.57 7.44
CA THR A 55 4.19 2.23 7.71
C THR A 55 4.62 0.85 7.24
N ASP A 56 3.68 -0.04 6.91
CA ASP A 56 3.92 -1.43 6.51
C ASP A 56 3.34 -1.67 5.11
N PRO A 57 4.16 -1.56 4.05
CA PRO A 57 3.70 -1.78 2.67
C PRO A 57 3.15 -3.19 2.43
N GLY A 58 3.62 -4.19 3.18
CA GLY A 58 3.10 -5.56 3.09
C GLY A 58 1.67 -5.62 3.62
N TYR A 59 1.45 -5.09 4.82
CA TYR A 59 0.12 -5.00 5.42
C TYR A 59 -0.85 -4.21 4.54
N LEU A 60 -0.42 -3.06 4.00
CA LEU A 60 -1.23 -2.26 3.07
C LEU A 60 -1.68 -3.10 1.86
N ARG A 61 -0.75 -3.82 1.23
CA ARG A 61 -1.07 -4.71 0.10
C ARG A 61 -2.03 -5.83 0.50
N ASP A 62 -1.87 -6.40 1.70
CA ASP A 62 -2.76 -7.45 2.19
C ASP A 62 -4.19 -6.92 2.40
N GLN A 63 -4.34 -5.71 2.95
CA GLN A 63 -5.66 -5.07 3.12
C GLN A 63 -6.32 -4.76 1.77
N VAL A 64 -5.56 -4.23 0.80
CA VAL A 64 -6.07 -3.97 -0.56
C VAL A 64 -6.49 -5.26 -1.24
N LEU A 65 -5.66 -6.31 -1.14
CA LEU A 65 -5.99 -7.63 -1.70
C LEU A 65 -7.26 -8.21 -1.06
N SER A 66 -7.40 -8.10 0.25
CA SER A 66 -8.59 -8.61 0.96
C SER A 66 -9.87 -7.90 0.53
N ARG A 67 -9.80 -6.60 0.25
CA ARG A 67 -10.95 -5.81 -0.20
C ARG A 67 -11.27 -6.06 -1.67
N ASP A 68 -10.28 -5.95 -2.55
CA ASP A 68 -10.44 -5.93 -4.01
C ASP A 68 -10.37 -7.33 -4.64
N ARG A 69 -9.94 -8.34 -3.87
CA ARG A 69 -9.75 -9.72 -4.31
C ARG A 69 -8.79 -9.88 -5.50
N GLY A 70 -7.90 -8.91 -5.70
CA GLY A 70 -6.93 -8.92 -6.81
C GLY A 70 -7.55 -8.59 -8.18
N ILE A 71 -8.77 -8.06 -8.20
CA ILE A 71 -9.44 -7.63 -9.44
C ILE A 71 -8.98 -6.22 -9.80
N CYS A 72 -8.54 -6.03 -11.04
CA CYS A 72 -8.15 -4.71 -11.52
C CYS A 72 -9.36 -3.76 -11.57
N SER A 73 -9.27 -2.61 -10.91
CA SER A 73 -10.32 -1.60 -10.88
C SER A 73 -10.59 -0.92 -12.24
N VAL A 74 -9.68 -1.06 -13.21
CA VAL A 74 -9.81 -0.44 -14.54
C VAL A 74 -10.32 -1.44 -15.58
N CYS A 75 -9.65 -2.59 -15.72
CA CYS A 75 -9.98 -3.56 -16.77
C CYS A 75 -10.66 -4.83 -16.25
N ALA A 76 -10.97 -4.92 -14.96
CA ALA A 76 -11.64 -6.05 -14.31
C ALA A 76 -10.92 -7.41 -14.40
N ILE A 77 -9.67 -7.47 -14.90
CA ILE A 77 -8.92 -8.74 -14.94
C ILE A 77 -8.66 -9.26 -13.53
N ASP A 78 -8.88 -10.57 -13.33
CA ASP A 78 -8.42 -11.29 -12.16
C ASP A 78 -6.92 -11.55 -12.26
N THR A 79 -6.15 -10.79 -11.48
CA THR A 79 -4.69 -10.84 -11.52
C THR A 79 -4.12 -12.07 -10.79
N ILE A 80 -4.89 -12.67 -9.87
CA ILE A 80 -4.51 -13.88 -9.14
C ILE A 80 -4.63 -15.08 -10.08
N ALA A 81 -5.74 -15.18 -10.79
CA ALA A 81 -5.96 -16.20 -11.82
C ALA A 81 -4.93 -16.05 -12.95
N ALA A 82 -4.71 -14.83 -13.45
CA ALA A 82 -3.72 -14.57 -14.49
C ALA A 82 -2.30 -14.96 -14.06
N TYR A 83 -1.88 -14.63 -12.83
CA TYR A 83 -0.57 -15.01 -12.31
C TYR A 83 -0.44 -16.54 -12.19
N SER A 84 -1.48 -17.21 -11.71
CA SER A 84 -1.52 -18.66 -11.58
C SER A 84 -1.44 -19.36 -12.95
N ALA A 85 -2.13 -18.82 -13.96
CA ALA A 85 -2.03 -19.29 -15.34
C ALA A 85 -0.61 -19.11 -15.89
N LEU A 86 0.00 -17.93 -15.71
CA LEU A 86 1.37 -17.66 -16.17
C LEU A 86 2.40 -18.56 -15.46
N LYS A 87 2.23 -18.82 -14.17
CA LYS A 87 3.09 -19.73 -13.39
C LYS A 87 3.05 -21.15 -13.94
N ARG A 88 1.89 -21.63 -14.37
CA ARG A 88 1.69 -22.96 -14.99
C ARG A 88 2.10 -23.02 -16.46
N ALA A 89 2.04 -21.90 -17.18
CA ALA A 89 2.43 -21.84 -18.59
C ALA A 89 3.87 -22.30 -18.83
N ARG A 90 4.12 -22.86 -20.02
CA ARG A 90 5.41 -23.38 -20.49
C ARG A 90 5.73 -22.87 -21.90
N GLY A 91 6.98 -23.03 -22.33
CA GLY A 91 7.44 -22.70 -23.68
C GLY A 91 7.06 -21.28 -24.14
N ARG A 92 6.57 -21.19 -25.39
CA ARG A 92 6.21 -19.92 -26.05
C ARG A 92 5.16 -19.11 -25.27
N ALA A 93 4.15 -19.77 -24.71
CA ALA A 93 3.10 -19.10 -23.94
C ALA A 93 3.65 -18.42 -22.69
N ARG A 94 4.57 -19.08 -21.96
CA ARG A 94 5.25 -18.48 -20.80
C ARG A 94 6.10 -17.28 -21.21
N ALA A 95 6.86 -17.40 -22.29
CA ALA A 95 7.70 -16.32 -22.80
C ALA A 95 6.87 -15.10 -23.23
N ALA A 96 5.74 -15.32 -23.90
CA ALA A 96 4.81 -14.26 -24.30
C ALA A 96 4.20 -13.54 -23.09
N GLY A 97 3.72 -14.29 -22.08
CA GLY A 97 3.15 -13.70 -20.88
C GLY A 97 4.17 -12.93 -20.04
N LEU A 98 5.39 -13.45 -19.88
CA LEU A 98 6.48 -12.73 -19.22
C LEU A 98 6.81 -11.41 -19.95
N ARG A 99 6.87 -11.44 -21.29
CA ARG A 99 7.09 -10.24 -22.11
C ARG A 99 5.96 -9.22 -21.95
N LEU A 100 4.70 -9.67 -22.01
CA LEU A 100 3.52 -8.81 -21.85
C LEU A 100 3.60 -8.00 -20.54
N TYR A 101 3.86 -8.69 -19.42
CA TYR A 101 3.97 -8.04 -18.12
C TYR A 101 5.33 -7.38 -17.84
N GLY A 102 6.30 -7.48 -18.76
CA GLY A 102 7.64 -6.91 -18.60
C GLY A 102 8.46 -7.59 -17.51
N MET A 103 8.28 -8.89 -17.30
CA MET A 103 8.95 -9.68 -16.27
C MET A 103 10.05 -10.56 -16.88
N LYS A 104 11.23 -10.61 -16.24
CA LYS A 104 12.33 -11.50 -16.66
C LYS A 104 12.07 -12.97 -16.32
N SER A 105 11.41 -13.22 -15.19
CA SER A 105 11.05 -14.55 -14.71
C SER A 105 9.75 -14.47 -13.90
N ILE A 106 9.10 -15.60 -13.66
CA ILE A 106 7.91 -15.63 -12.79
C ILE A 106 8.24 -15.25 -11.34
N THR A 107 9.49 -15.45 -10.91
CA THR A 107 9.95 -15.15 -9.55
C THR A 107 10.32 -13.68 -9.34
N ALA A 108 10.48 -12.90 -10.42
CA ALA A 108 10.84 -11.49 -10.35
C ALA A 108 9.80 -10.64 -9.59
N ARG A 109 8.54 -11.09 -9.57
CA ARG A 109 7.45 -10.48 -8.81
C ARG A 109 6.54 -11.56 -8.26
N ARG A 110 5.96 -11.33 -7.08
CA ARG A 110 5.05 -12.29 -6.43
C ARG A 110 3.58 -12.13 -6.87
N SER A 111 3.27 -11.16 -7.74
CA SER A 111 1.92 -10.85 -8.22
C SER A 111 1.94 -10.07 -9.55
N LEU A 112 0.80 -10.04 -10.24
CA LEU A 112 0.55 -9.24 -11.45
C LEU A 112 -0.26 -7.96 -11.18
N TRP A 113 -0.21 -7.45 -9.96
CA TRP A 113 -0.93 -6.25 -9.57
C TRP A 113 -0.14 -5.42 -8.56
N ASP A 114 -0.48 -4.13 -8.49
CA ASP A 114 0.03 -3.18 -7.51
C ASP A 114 -1.12 -2.40 -6.85
N ALA A 115 -0.92 -2.03 -5.59
CA ALA A 115 -1.78 -1.09 -4.89
C ALA A 115 -1.44 0.32 -5.40
N ASP A 116 -2.33 0.88 -6.20
CA ASP A 116 -2.19 2.21 -6.78
C ASP A 116 -3.05 3.21 -6.02
N HIS A 117 -2.67 4.49 -6.04
CA HIS A 117 -3.47 5.54 -5.46
C HIS A 117 -4.57 5.98 -6.44
N VAL A 118 -5.81 6.09 -5.97
CA VAL A 118 -6.92 6.66 -6.76
C VAL A 118 -6.60 8.13 -7.08
N ARG A 119 -6.25 8.92 -6.05
CA ARG A 119 -5.63 10.24 -6.18
C ARG A 119 -4.14 10.15 -5.82
N PRO A 120 -3.21 10.34 -6.77
CA PRO A 120 -1.78 10.26 -6.51
C PRO A 120 -1.30 11.26 -5.46
N VAL A 121 -0.31 10.85 -4.65
CA VAL A 121 0.29 11.70 -3.59
C VAL A 121 0.85 13.02 -4.13
N ALA A 122 1.48 12.97 -5.31
CA ALA A 122 2.03 14.16 -5.97
C ALA A 122 0.97 15.21 -6.33
N GLU A 123 -0.30 14.80 -6.45
CA GLU A 123 -1.45 15.66 -6.78
C GLU A 123 -2.30 15.97 -5.53
N GLY A 124 -1.71 15.84 -4.34
CA GLY A 124 -2.40 16.07 -3.06
C GLY A 124 -3.21 14.88 -2.56
N GLY A 125 -3.00 13.68 -3.12
CA GLY A 125 -3.46 12.44 -2.51
C GLY A 125 -2.86 12.29 -1.10
N GLY A 126 -3.70 12.10 -0.10
CA GLY A 126 -3.26 11.87 1.27
C GLY A 126 -2.57 10.52 1.43
N GLN A 127 -1.75 10.39 2.47
CA GLN A 127 -1.25 9.09 2.94
C GLN A 127 -2.41 8.27 3.53
N CYS A 128 -3.00 7.47 2.64
CA CYS A 128 -3.38 6.08 2.91
C CYS A 128 -4.42 5.83 4.00
N ASP A 129 -5.67 6.17 3.70
CA ASP A 129 -6.75 5.24 4.05
C ASP A 129 -6.95 4.27 2.89
N LEU A 130 -7.49 3.08 3.20
CA LEU A 130 -7.73 2.03 2.22
C LEU A 130 -8.54 2.57 1.03
N ASP A 131 -9.43 3.53 1.27
CA ASP A 131 -10.32 4.16 0.29
C ASP A 131 -9.60 4.91 -0.84
N ASN A 132 -8.42 5.48 -0.60
CA ASN A 132 -7.62 6.12 -1.65
C ASN A 132 -6.71 5.12 -2.40
N LEU A 133 -6.85 3.82 -2.14
CA LEU A 133 -6.11 2.77 -2.83
C LEU A 133 -7.02 1.99 -3.75
N ARG A 134 -6.46 1.45 -4.81
CA ARG A 134 -7.12 0.54 -5.74
C ARG A 134 -6.15 -0.52 -6.24
N THR A 135 -6.68 -1.69 -6.55
CA THR A 135 -5.92 -2.71 -7.28
C THR A 135 -5.83 -2.34 -8.76
N LEU A 136 -4.60 -2.28 -9.29
CA LEU A 136 -4.34 -2.23 -10.73
C LEU A 136 -3.46 -3.40 -11.17
N CYS A 137 -3.81 -4.02 -12.29
CA CYS A 137 -2.88 -4.96 -12.95
C CYS A 137 -1.63 -4.21 -13.44
N LEU A 138 -0.51 -4.92 -13.65
CA LEU A 138 0.75 -4.27 -14.04
C LEU A 138 0.66 -3.45 -15.34
N LEU A 139 -0.24 -3.82 -16.25
CA LEU A 139 -0.46 -3.08 -17.50
C LEU A 139 -1.18 -1.75 -17.24
N CYS A 140 -2.31 -1.78 -16.54
CA CYS A 140 -3.04 -0.57 -16.16
C CYS A 140 -2.23 0.34 -15.24
N HIS A 141 -1.43 -0.24 -14.33
CA HIS A 141 -0.57 0.54 -13.44
C HIS A 141 0.54 1.27 -14.20
N ARG A 142 1.13 0.64 -15.22
CA ARG A 142 2.13 1.28 -16.10
C ARG A 142 1.52 2.48 -16.83
N GLU A 143 0.32 2.32 -17.35
CA GLU A 143 -0.43 3.40 -18.02
C GLU A 143 -0.75 4.54 -17.05
N ALA A 144 -1.31 4.24 -15.86
CA ALA A 144 -1.60 5.24 -14.84
C ALA A 144 -0.35 6.03 -14.42
N THR A 145 0.80 5.35 -14.29
CA THR A 145 2.09 5.99 -13.99
C THR A 145 2.55 6.90 -15.12
N ALA A 146 2.40 6.48 -16.38
CA ALA A 146 2.77 7.30 -17.54
C ALA A 146 1.93 8.57 -17.62
N GLN A 147 0.61 8.46 -17.45
CA GLN A 147 -0.32 9.58 -17.42
C GLN A 147 0.00 10.56 -16.28
N LEU A 148 0.28 10.06 -15.07
CA LEU A 148 0.70 10.90 -13.95
C LEU A 148 1.99 11.66 -14.27
N ARG A 149 2.99 10.99 -14.83
CA ARG A 149 4.26 11.64 -15.21
C ARG A 149 4.04 12.74 -16.25
N GLN A 150 3.13 12.56 -17.19
CA GLN A 150 2.78 13.58 -18.16
C GLN A 150 2.14 14.81 -17.49
N ARG A 151 1.16 14.60 -16.60
CA ARG A 151 0.51 15.70 -15.87
C ARG A 151 1.51 16.49 -15.03
N LEU A 152 2.35 15.80 -14.26
CA LEU A 152 3.38 16.46 -13.43
C LEU A 152 4.42 17.23 -14.25
N ARG A 153 4.72 16.81 -15.49
CA ARG A 153 5.60 17.59 -16.37
C ARG A 153 4.93 18.89 -16.81
N LEU A 154 3.64 18.83 -17.18
CA LEU A 154 2.88 20.01 -17.60
C LEU A 154 2.73 21.02 -16.46
N THR A 155 2.43 20.56 -15.24
CA THR A 155 2.30 21.45 -14.07
C THR A 155 3.61 22.11 -13.64
N ARG A 156 4.77 21.49 -13.96
CA ARG A 156 6.10 22.06 -13.63
C ARG A 156 6.64 23.01 -14.71
N ALA A 157 6.01 23.05 -15.88
CA ALA A 157 6.38 23.94 -16.99
C ALA A 157 5.60 25.27 -16.98
N VAL A 158 4.65 25.42 -16.06
CA VAL A 158 3.91 26.65 -15.73
C VAL A 158 4.54 27.26 -14.49
#